data_AF-A0A0A7HIX9-F1
#
_entry.id   AF-A0A0A7HIX9-F1
#
_cell.length_a   1.000
_cell.length_b   1.000
_cell.length_c   1.000
_cell.angle_alpha   90.00
_cell.angle_beta   90.00
_cell.angle_gamma   90.00
#
_symmetry.space_group_name_H-M   'P 1'
#
loop_
_entity.id
_entity.type
_entity.pdbx_description
1 polymer ?
#
loop_
_entity_poly.entity_id
_entity_poly.type
_entity_poly.pdbx_seq_one_letter_code
_entity_poly.pdbx_strand_id
1 'polypeptide(L)'
;MQSYRFLMKQHIGAPSDPLVKQGDLVKRGQLIARKAPGVMGINIHSSVNGKVTCVTDLYIQVEQQEEINTEEYVRLQGNTPLELVEESGIVGLGGAGFPTYIKLSKPLAKDGTVIVNAAECEPILSHNIFMIEKKAEKVIRGIQIVMDIVHSQKAVIGIKEKNKKAIEALKKYIDSDRIQICLLPDMYPMGEERAIIRQAKGMLLDIDKLPSSANSVVINVETVYKIYEAVDERKPFIDKDVTVAGKLKGDLIQVFEDVPIGTKVGSLIEKAGGCYMDYGEIIMGGPFTGKRTSVEMPIVKTTGGIIVTETFLKGPDKIGLLVCACGADEKRLIQMSEDMGSQVAGIEYCKQARKVKNGYKCENPGICPGQVQKVMALKKAGAKALLISNCSDCTNTVMSCAPKLKLPVYHCTDGAMRAVNHKLIRKLKIS
;
A
#
# COMPACT_ATOMS: atom_id res chain seq x y z
N MET A 1 -8.76 -27.29 -10.73
CA MET A 1 -9.43 -26.49 -9.67
C MET A 1 -8.41 -25.55 -9.07
N GLN A 2 -8.79 -24.30 -8.80
CA GLN A 2 -7.86 -23.29 -8.26
C GLN A 2 -7.84 -23.38 -6.72
N SER A 3 -6.65 -23.28 -6.14
CA SER A 3 -6.44 -23.31 -4.69
C SER A 3 -6.18 -21.91 -4.15
N TYR A 4 -6.85 -21.55 -3.05
CA TYR A 4 -6.79 -20.26 -2.39
C TYR A 4 -6.20 -20.41 -1.00
N ARG A 5 -5.27 -19.52 -0.63
CA ARG A 5 -4.61 -19.56 0.69
C ARG A 5 -4.90 -18.29 1.48
N PHE A 6 -5.58 -18.43 2.60
CA PHE A 6 -5.90 -17.35 3.51
C PHE A 6 -4.89 -17.35 4.65
N LEU A 7 -3.98 -16.38 4.68
CA LEU A 7 -2.99 -16.28 5.77
C LEU A 7 -3.67 -15.82 7.06
N MET A 8 -3.31 -16.42 8.20
CA MET A 8 -3.85 -16.04 9.52
C MET A 8 -3.33 -14.68 9.98
N LYS A 9 -2.21 -14.21 9.43
CA LYS A 9 -1.65 -12.88 9.69
C LYS A 9 -1.56 -12.05 8.40
N GLN A 10 -2.45 -11.07 8.27
CA GLN A 10 -2.51 -10.12 7.13
C GLN A 10 -2.44 -8.65 7.57
N HIS A 11 -2.03 -8.40 8.82
CA HIS A 11 -1.99 -7.10 9.46
C HIS A 11 -0.93 -7.05 10.56
N ILE A 12 -0.70 -5.87 11.15
CA ILE A 12 0.25 -5.67 12.26
C ILE A 12 -0.16 -6.32 13.59
N GLY A 13 -1.41 -6.76 13.71
CA GLY A 13 -1.96 -7.34 14.94
C GLY A 13 -1.57 -8.81 15.14
N ALA A 14 -2.26 -9.46 16.08
CA ALA A 14 -2.12 -10.89 16.30
C ALA A 14 -2.78 -11.69 15.16
N PRO A 15 -2.26 -12.88 14.81
CA PRO A 15 -2.93 -13.79 13.89
C PRO A 15 -4.37 -14.11 14.33
N SER A 16 -5.22 -14.45 13.36
CA SER A 16 -6.58 -14.97 13.62
C SER A 16 -6.55 -16.47 13.89
N ASP A 17 -7.49 -16.93 14.71
CA ASP A 17 -7.67 -18.35 15.03
C ASP A 17 -8.65 -19.00 14.04
N PRO A 18 -8.31 -20.13 13.42
CA PRO A 18 -9.17 -20.81 12.45
C PRO A 18 -10.46 -21.33 13.12
N LEU A 19 -11.58 -21.22 12.40
CA LEU A 19 -12.91 -21.71 12.82
C LEU A 19 -13.39 -22.94 12.05
N VAL A 20 -12.64 -23.33 11.02
CA VAL A 20 -12.94 -24.45 10.12
C VAL A 20 -11.87 -25.53 10.24
N LYS A 21 -12.22 -26.74 9.83
CA LYS A 21 -11.35 -27.91 9.81
C LYS A 21 -11.17 -28.43 8.39
N GLN A 22 -10.12 -29.21 8.18
CA GLN A 22 -9.92 -29.90 6.90
C GLN A 22 -11.13 -30.80 6.60
N GLY A 23 -11.65 -30.71 5.37
CA GLY A 23 -12.84 -31.41 4.92
C GLY A 23 -14.10 -30.55 4.89
N ASP A 24 -14.16 -29.46 5.65
CA ASP A 24 -15.33 -28.57 5.71
C ASP A 24 -15.63 -27.92 4.34
N LEU A 25 -16.91 -27.75 4.05
CA LEU A 25 -17.36 -26.90 2.95
C LEU A 25 -17.52 -25.47 3.46
N VAL A 26 -17.03 -24.51 2.69
CA VAL A 26 -17.13 -23.08 3.00
C VAL A 26 -17.79 -22.34 1.86
N LYS A 27 -18.60 -21.34 2.21
CA LYS A 27 -19.20 -20.40 1.27
C LYS A 27 -18.39 -19.12 1.17
N ARG A 28 -18.44 -18.44 0.03
CA ARG A 28 -17.93 -17.09 -0.15
C ARG A 28 -18.59 -16.14 0.86
N GLY A 29 -17.78 -15.32 1.52
CA GLY A 29 -18.18 -14.46 2.63
C GLY A 29 -18.28 -15.15 3.99
N GLN A 30 -18.21 -16.48 4.08
CA GLN A 30 -18.26 -17.18 5.37
C GLN A 30 -17.04 -16.85 6.22
N LEU A 31 -17.25 -16.55 7.51
CA LEU A 31 -16.18 -16.38 8.49
C LEU A 31 -15.43 -17.71 8.69
N ILE A 32 -14.13 -17.73 8.40
CA ILE A 32 -13.27 -18.92 8.48
C ILE A 32 -12.17 -18.82 9.53
N ALA A 33 -11.83 -17.60 9.97
CA ALA A 33 -10.95 -17.37 11.12
C ALA A 33 -11.37 -16.09 11.88
N ARG A 34 -11.25 -16.11 13.20
CA ARG A 34 -11.68 -15.02 14.09
C ARG A 34 -10.50 -14.41 14.83
N LYS A 35 -10.55 -13.11 15.12
CA LYS A 35 -9.60 -12.48 16.02
C LYS A 35 -9.76 -12.99 17.46
N ALA A 36 -8.66 -13.20 18.17
CA ALA A 36 -8.69 -13.52 19.58
C ALA A 36 -9.37 -12.39 20.40
N PRO A 37 -10.24 -12.72 21.39
CA PRO A 37 -10.87 -11.72 22.25
C PRO A 37 -9.86 -10.86 23.00
N GLY A 38 -10.11 -9.56 23.08
CA GLY A 38 -9.24 -8.60 23.80
C GLY A 38 -7.89 -8.31 23.12
N VAL A 39 -7.60 -8.94 21.98
CA VAL A 39 -6.36 -8.74 21.23
C VAL A 39 -6.62 -7.93 19.96
N MET A 40 -5.70 -7.05 19.61
CA MET A 40 -5.74 -6.33 18.34
C MET A 40 -5.60 -7.30 17.16
N GLY A 41 -6.70 -7.52 16.44
CA GLY A 41 -6.73 -8.29 15.21
C GLY A 41 -8.00 -8.07 14.39
N ILE A 42 -8.18 -8.88 13.34
CA ILE A 42 -9.33 -8.83 12.42
C ILE A 42 -9.88 -10.23 12.13
N ASN A 43 -11.10 -10.30 11.63
CA ASN A 43 -11.70 -11.52 11.10
C ASN A 43 -11.22 -11.81 9.66
N ILE A 44 -11.26 -13.09 9.27
CA ILE A 44 -10.95 -13.56 7.91
C ILE A 44 -12.13 -14.37 7.39
N HIS A 45 -12.57 -14.03 6.18
CA HIS A 45 -13.67 -14.70 5.50
C HIS A 45 -13.15 -15.40 4.24
N SER A 46 -13.82 -16.47 3.84
CA SER A 46 -13.55 -17.12 2.55
C SER A 46 -13.95 -16.20 1.41
N SER A 47 -13.08 -16.05 0.41
CA SER A 47 -13.40 -15.35 -0.84
C SER A 47 -13.99 -16.28 -1.90
N VAL A 48 -14.15 -17.58 -1.61
CA VAL A 48 -14.62 -18.58 -2.57
C VAL A 48 -15.57 -19.59 -1.93
N ASN A 49 -16.42 -20.20 -2.76
CA ASN A 49 -17.08 -21.46 -2.43
C ASN A 49 -16.09 -22.60 -2.64
N GLY A 50 -15.96 -23.50 -1.67
CA GLY A 50 -15.05 -24.63 -1.85
C GLY A 50 -14.90 -25.52 -0.63
N LYS A 51 -13.93 -26.42 -0.73
CA LYS A 51 -13.60 -27.39 0.32
C LYS A 51 -12.27 -27.02 0.99
N VAL A 52 -12.26 -27.00 2.31
CA VAL A 52 -11.03 -26.78 3.08
C VAL A 52 -10.14 -28.01 2.94
N THR A 53 -8.94 -27.81 2.37
CA THR A 53 -7.98 -28.88 2.10
C THR A 53 -6.85 -28.93 3.13
N CYS A 54 -6.56 -27.82 3.81
CA CYS A 54 -5.51 -27.73 4.82
C CYS A 54 -5.79 -26.60 5.80
N VAL A 55 -5.53 -26.83 7.09
CA VAL A 55 -5.59 -25.82 8.15
C VAL A 55 -4.29 -25.92 8.95
N THR A 56 -3.63 -24.78 9.14
CA THR A 56 -2.39 -24.63 9.92
C THR A 56 -2.45 -23.34 10.73
N ASP A 57 -1.52 -23.15 11.66
CA ASP A 57 -1.38 -21.89 12.41
C ASP A 57 -1.05 -20.69 11.51
N LEU A 58 -0.56 -20.94 10.29
CA LEU A 58 -0.14 -19.91 9.35
C LEU A 58 -1.22 -19.57 8.31
N TYR A 59 -2.00 -20.56 7.88
CA TYR A 59 -2.99 -20.37 6.82
C TYR A 59 -4.09 -21.44 6.80
N ILE A 60 -5.20 -21.08 6.15
CA ILE A 60 -6.25 -21.99 5.68
C ILE A 60 -6.16 -22.10 4.17
N GLN A 61 -6.24 -23.32 3.62
CA GLN A 61 -6.28 -23.56 2.18
C GLN A 61 -7.66 -24.09 1.76
N VAL A 62 -8.25 -23.47 0.74
CA VAL A 62 -9.56 -23.83 0.18
C VAL A 62 -9.39 -24.14 -1.30
N GLU A 63 -9.88 -25.30 -1.72
CA GLU A 63 -9.98 -25.66 -3.13
C GLU A 63 -11.36 -25.26 -3.65
N GLN A 64 -11.37 -24.39 -4.65
CA GLN A 64 -12.59 -23.86 -5.26
C GLN A 64 -13.35 -24.98 -5.99
N GLN A 65 -14.64 -25.11 -5.68
CA GLN A 65 -15.51 -26.13 -6.30
C GLN A 65 -16.42 -25.60 -7.40
N GLU A 66 -16.73 -24.30 -7.38
CA GLU A 66 -17.67 -23.64 -8.31
C GLU A 66 -17.06 -22.33 -8.81
N GLU A 67 -17.50 -21.85 -9.98
CA GLU A 67 -17.15 -20.50 -10.43
C GLU A 67 -17.60 -19.45 -9.42
N ILE A 68 -16.81 -18.38 -9.29
CA ILE A 68 -17.10 -17.32 -8.32
C ILE A 68 -18.20 -16.43 -8.89
N ASN A 69 -19.38 -16.48 -8.29
CA ASN A 69 -20.37 -15.42 -8.44
C ASN A 69 -20.00 -14.27 -7.49
N THR A 70 -19.66 -13.11 -8.04
CA THR A 70 -19.21 -11.94 -7.26
C THR A 70 -20.33 -11.32 -6.42
N GLU A 71 -21.59 -11.51 -6.80
CA GLU A 71 -22.78 -10.94 -6.15
C GLU A 71 -23.30 -11.81 -4.98
N GLU A 72 -22.88 -13.07 -4.90
CA GLU A 72 -23.32 -14.00 -3.87
C GLU A 72 -22.26 -14.21 -2.79
N TYR A 73 -22.59 -13.80 -1.57
CA TYR A 73 -21.76 -13.98 -0.39
C TYR A 73 -22.60 -14.01 0.88
N VAL A 74 -22.08 -14.66 1.91
CA VAL A 74 -22.62 -14.58 3.27
C VAL A 74 -22.50 -13.13 3.75
N ARG A 75 -23.63 -12.51 4.05
CA ARG A 75 -23.72 -11.12 4.49
C ARG A 75 -23.38 -10.95 5.96
N LEU A 76 -22.79 -9.80 6.28
CA LEU A 76 -22.49 -9.37 7.64
C LEU A 76 -23.75 -9.10 8.46
N GLN A 77 -23.68 -9.38 9.77
CA GLN A 77 -24.83 -9.35 10.69
C GLN A 77 -24.81 -8.20 11.70
N GLY A 78 -23.74 -7.42 11.78
CA GLY A 78 -23.60 -6.29 12.70
C GLY A 78 -24.72 -5.26 12.59
N ASN A 79 -25.04 -4.58 13.70
CA ASN A 79 -26.18 -3.66 13.78
C ASN A 79 -25.76 -2.21 13.56
N THR A 80 -24.53 -1.86 13.95
CA THR A 80 -23.99 -0.51 13.75
C THR A 80 -22.94 -0.49 12.63
N PRO A 81 -22.69 0.67 11.99
CA PRO A 81 -21.62 0.79 11.01
C PRO A 81 -20.24 0.35 11.55
N LEU A 82 -19.92 0.69 12.80
CA LEU A 82 -18.65 0.30 13.41
C LEU A 82 -18.55 -1.22 13.64
N GLU A 83 -19.64 -1.85 14.09
CA GLU A 83 -19.72 -3.33 14.24
C GLU A 83 -19.52 -4.03 12.89
N LEU A 84 -20.11 -3.52 11.81
CA LEU A 84 -19.94 -4.06 10.46
C LEU A 84 -18.50 -3.92 9.95
N VAL A 85 -17.84 -2.78 10.23
CA VAL A 85 -16.42 -2.57 9.91
C VAL A 85 -15.52 -3.51 10.72
N GLU A 86 -15.84 -3.80 11.96
CA GLU A 86 -15.13 -4.79 12.77
C GLU A 86 -15.36 -6.22 12.26
N GLU A 87 -16.62 -6.59 12.05
CA GLU A 87 -17.04 -7.93 11.61
C GLU A 87 -16.41 -8.29 10.28
N SER A 88 -16.45 -7.38 9.29
CA SER A 88 -15.88 -7.54 7.95
C SER A 88 -14.37 -7.81 7.91
N GLY A 89 -13.66 -7.44 8.98
CA GLY A 89 -12.22 -7.56 9.09
C GLY A 89 -11.45 -6.57 8.21
N ILE A 90 -11.97 -5.35 8.00
CA ILE A 90 -11.26 -4.32 7.23
C ILE A 90 -10.00 -3.85 7.97
N VAL A 91 -8.93 -3.64 7.21
CA VAL A 91 -7.66 -3.08 7.67
C VAL A 91 -7.30 -1.86 6.83
N GLY A 92 -6.47 -0.97 7.38
CA GLY A 92 -5.99 0.21 6.65
C GLY A 92 -5.10 -0.17 5.47
N LEU A 93 -5.54 0.18 4.27
CA LEU A 93 -4.93 -0.24 2.99
C LEU A 93 -3.80 0.67 2.50
N GLY A 94 -3.45 1.71 3.27
CA GLY A 94 -2.34 2.61 2.96
C GLY A 94 -0.97 2.19 3.50
N GLY A 95 -0.83 0.98 4.06
CA GLY A 95 0.42 0.55 4.71
C GLY A 95 0.31 -0.81 5.39
N ALA A 96 0.74 -0.89 6.65
CA ALA A 96 0.92 -2.17 7.34
C ALA A 96 -0.39 -2.90 7.76
N GLY A 97 -1.57 -2.39 7.39
CA GLY A 97 -2.84 -3.04 7.70
C GLY A 97 -3.33 -2.83 9.14
N PHE A 98 -3.33 -1.61 9.67
CA PHE A 98 -3.90 -1.36 11.01
C PHE A 98 -5.42 -1.67 11.03
N PRO A 99 -5.98 -2.41 12.01
CA PRO A 99 -7.41 -2.71 12.04
C PRO A 99 -8.29 -1.46 12.03
N THR A 100 -9.18 -1.35 11.03
CA THR A 100 -9.89 -0.09 10.75
C THR A 100 -10.89 0.26 11.84
N TYR A 101 -11.62 -0.70 12.40
CA TYR A 101 -12.54 -0.46 13.50
C TYR A 101 -11.86 0.17 14.71
N ILE A 102 -10.62 -0.22 15.05
CA ILE A 102 -9.85 0.38 16.14
C ILE A 102 -9.54 1.85 15.80
N LYS A 103 -9.13 2.13 14.55
CA LYS A 103 -8.83 3.50 14.11
C LYS A 103 -10.06 4.41 14.20
N LEU A 104 -11.27 3.86 14.00
CA LEU A 104 -12.54 4.59 14.01
C LEU A 104 -13.29 4.53 15.35
N SER A 105 -12.82 3.72 16.31
CA SER A 105 -13.53 3.47 17.58
C SER A 105 -13.64 4.68 18.51
N LYS A 106 -12.86 5.73 18.27
CA LYS A 106 -12.87 6.96 19.08
C LYS A 106 -13.45 8.09 18.24
N PRO A 107 -14.57 8.70 18.68
CA PRO A 107 -15.05 9.94 18.08
C PRO A 107 -13.98 11.01 18.10
N LEU A 108 -13.98 11.86 17.08
CA LEU A 108 -13.15 13.05 17.06
C LEU A 108 -13.72 14.10 18.02
N ALA A 109 -12.86 14.98 18.51
CA ALA A 109 -13.32 16.15 19.25
C ALA A 109 -14.03 17.13 18.31
N LYS A 110 -14.71 18.14 18.88
CA LYS A 110 -15.37 19.21 18.11
C LYS A 110 -14.41 19.76 17.02
N ASP A 111 -14.95 19.99 15.82
CA ASP A 111 -14.19 20.42 14.63
C ASP A 111 -13.16 19.41 14.10
N GLY A 112 -13.32 18.13 14.45
CA GLY A 112 -12.56 17.02 13.89
C GLY A 112 -12.64 16.96 12.37
N THR A 113 -11.61 16.38 11.75
CA THR A 113 -11.52 16.24 10.29
C THR A 113 -11.20 14.81 9.89
N VAL A 114 -11.99 14.26 8.96
CA VAL A 114 -11.64 13.02 8.25
C VAL A 114 -10.79 13.38 7.04
N ILE A 115 -9.56 12.88 6.97
CA ILE A 115 -8.66 13.12 5.83
C ILE A 115 -8.59 11.83 5.02
N VAL A 116 -9.17 11.85 3.83
CA VAL A 116 -9.16 10.73 2.89
C VAL A 116 -7.92 10.83 2.02
N ASN A 117 -7.05 9.85 2.15
CA ASN A 117 -5.81 9.75 1.38
C ASN A 117 -6.08 9.02 0.05
N ALA A 118 -6.26 9.81 -1.00
CA ALA A 118 -6.40 9.38 -2.39
C ALA A 118 -5.13 9.72 -3.21
N ALA A 119 -3.98 9.85 -2.55
CA ALA A 119 -2.75 10.32 -3.20
C ALA A 119 -2.08 9.27 -4.10
N GLU A 120 -2.37 7.97 -3.90
CA GLU A 120 -1.72 6.80 -4.53
C GLU A 120 -0.25 7.06 -4.89
N CYS A 121 0.60 7.02 -3.87
CA CYS A 121 1.96 7.52 -4.00
C CYS A 121 2.95 6.54 -4.60
N GLU A 122 2.78 5.25 -4.35
CA GLU A 122 3.61 4.21 -4.98
C GLU A 122 3.51 4.33 -6.50
N PRO A 123 4.61 4.60 -7.22
CA PRO A 123 4.55 4.70 -8.67
C PRO A 123 4.11 3.36 -9.26
N ILE A 124 3.57 3.37 -10.49
CA ILE A 124 3.01 2.21 -11.19
C ILE A 124 1.64 1.78 -10.66
N LEU A 125 1.42 1.79 -9.34
CA LEU A 125 0.09 1.48 -8.77
C LEU A 125 -0.94 2.52 -9.24
N SER A 126 -2.10 2.02 -9.65
CA SER A 126 -3.20 2.81 -10.22
C SER A 126 -4.60 2.33 -9.78
N HIS A 127 -4.69 1.28 -8.96
CA HIS A 127 -5.95 0.66 -8.57
C HIS A 127 -6.85 1.60 -7.78
N ASN A 128 -6.29 2.45 -6.90
CA ASN A 128 -7.09 3.40 -6.14
C ASN A 128 -7.67 4.49 -7.06
N ILE A 129 -6.85 5.07 -7.94
CA ILE A 129 -7.33 6.09 -8.87
C ILE A 129 -8.36 5.52 -9.85
N PHE A 130 -8.11 4.30 -10.35
CA PHE A 130 -9.06 3.59 -11.21
C PHE A 130 -10.41 3.34 -10.52
N MET A 131 -10.38 2.91 -9.26
CA MET A 131 -11.59 2.73 -8.45
C MET A 131 -12.34 4.05 -8.24
N ILE A 132 -11.64 5.16 -7.97
CA ILE A 132 -12.28 6.48 -7.85
C ILE A 132 -12.95 6.88 -9.16
N GLU A 133 -12.28 6.72 -10.30
CA GLU A 133 -12.84 7.10 -11.62
C GLU A 133 -14.15 6.37 -11.93
N LYS A 134 -14.29 5.11 -11.49
CA LYS A 134 -15.47 4.28 -11.74
C LYS A 134 -16.54 4.37 -10.66
N LYS A 135 -16.14 4.46 -9.39
CA LYS A 135 -16.99 4.23 -8.21
C LYS A 135 -17.02 5.45 -7.27
N ALA A 136 -16.82 6.66 -7.80
CA ALA A 136 -16.77 7.91 -7.03
C ALA A 136 -17.98 8.10 -6.09
N GLU A 137 -19.19 7.79 -6.55
CA GLU A 137 -20.41 7.85 -5.73
C GLU A 137 -20.27 7.02 -4.44
N LYS A 138 -19.86 5.75 -4.60
CA LYS A 138 -19.64 4.80 -3.50
C LYS A 138 -18.52 5.27 -2.58
N VAL A 139 -17.47 5.90 -3.14
CA VAL A 139 -16.40 6.54 -2.34
C VAL A 139 -16.98 7.66 -1.48
N ILE A 140 -17.73 8.61 -2.05
CA ILE A 140 -18.33 9.71 -1.28
C ILE A 140 -19.26 9.18 -0.19
N ARG A 141 -20.08 8.17 -0.50
CA ARG A 141 -20.93 7.49 0.49
C ARG A 141 -20.12 6.87 1.62
N GLY A 142 -19.02 6.18 1.31
CA GLY A 142 -18.08 5.67 2.31
C GLY A 142 -17.49 6.77 3.20
N ILE A 143 -17.17 7.94 2.63
CA ILE A 143 -16.67 9.09 3.41
C ILE A 143 -17.72 9.54 4.41
N GLN A 144 -18.98 9.67 3.99
CA GLN A 144 -20.09 10.06 4.87
C GLN A 144 -20.26 9.06 6.03
N ILE A 145 -20.21 7.75 5.74
CA ILE A 145 -20.25 6.71 6.79
C ILE A 145 -19.10 6.88 7.79
N VAL A 146 -17.88 7.12 7.32
CA VAL A 146 -16.73 7.36 8.20
C VAL A 146 -16.94 8.61 9.05
N MET A 147 -17.44 9.71 8.45
CA MET A 147 -17.75 10.94 9.16
C MET A 147 -18.77 10.70 10.27
N ASP A 148 -19.81 9.90 10.00
CA ASP A 148 -20.85 9.56 10.96
C ASP A 148 -20.29 8.73 12.12
N ILE A 149 -19.44 7.73 11.83
CA ILE A 149 -18.79 6.89 12.87
C ILE A 149 -17.93 7.74 13.81
N VAL A 150 -17.16 8.69 13.27
CA VAL A 150 -16.22 9.51 14.09
C VAL A 150 -16.81 10.86 14.52
N HIS A 151 -18.10 11.09 14.28
CA HIS A 151 -18.82 12.31 14.61
C HIS A 151 -18.20 13.60 14.01
N SER A 152 -17.63 13.48 12.80
CA SER A 152 -17.01 14.60 12.09
C SER A 152 -18.02 15.32 11.20
N GLN A 153 -17.96 16.64 11.18
CA GLN A 153 -18.71 17.47 10.23
C GLN A 153 -17.88 17.85 8.99
N LYS A 154 -16.58 17.54 8.97
CA LYS A 154 -15.67 17.92 7.89
C LYS A 154 -14.85 16.73 7.38
N ALA A 155 -14.72 16.64 6.06
CA ALA A 155 -13.81 15.72 5.40
C ALA A 155 -13.01 16.43 4.31
N VAL A 156 -11.76 15.98 4.12
CA VAL A 156 -10.84 16.47 3.10
C VAL A 156 -10.29 15.29 2.32
N ILE A 157 -10.46 15.30 0.99
CA ILE A 157 -9.90 14.31 0.08
C ILE A 157 -8.58 14.84 -0.47
N GLY A 158 -7.47 14.30 -0.02
CA GLY A 158 -6.15 14.62 -0.57
C GLY A 158 -5.87 13.77 -1.80
N ILE A 159 -5.81 14.41 -2.97
CA ILE A 159 -5.59 13.76 -4.27
C ILE A 159 -4.60 14.59 -5.10
N LYS A 160 -3.74 13.92 -5.87
CA LYS A 160 -2.76 14.61 -6.73
C LYS A 160 -3.45 15.32 -7.89
N GLU A 161 -3.01 16.54 -8.19
CA GLU A 161 -3.61 17.38 -9.23
C GLU A 161 -3.65 16.73 -10.61
N LYS A 162 -2.65 15.90 -10.94
CA LYS A 162 -2.60 15.18 -12.22
C LYS A 162 -3.79 14.23 -12.47
N ASN A 163 -4.47 13.77 -11.42
CA ASN A 163 -5.54 12.78 -11.51
C ASN A 163 -6.88 13.46 -11.87
N LYS A 164 -6.90 14.24 -12.96
CA LYS A 164 -8.02 15.10 -13.34
C LYS A 164 -9.34 14.34 -13.49
N LYS A 165 -9.32 13.15 -14.10
CA LYS A 165 -10.51 12.31 -14.28
C LYS A 165 -11.12 11.90 -12.94
N ALA A 166 -10.30 11.41 -12.01
CA ALA A 166 -10.74 11.05 -10.66
C ALA A 166 -11.27 12.27 -9.88
N ILE A 167 -10.61 13.43 -9.99
CA ILE A 167 -11.06 14.69 -9.38
C ILE A 167 -12.46 15.07 -9.90
N GLU A 168 -12.66 15.06 -11.22
CA GLU A 168 -13.96 15.38 -11.82
C GLU A 168 -15.03 14.33 -11.48
N ALA A 169 -14.67 13.05 -11.37
CA ALA A 169 -15.58 12.02 -10.91
C ALA A 169 -16.05 12.26 -9.46
N LEU A 170 -15.13 12.60 -8.54
CA LEU A 170 -15.46 12.93 -7.16
C LEU A 170 -16.35 14.17 -7.06
N LYS A 171 -16.01 15.25 -7.77
CA LYS A 171 -16.77 16.51 -7.75
C LYS A 171 -18.24 16.35 -8.11
N LYS A 172 -18.57 15.41 -9.00
CA LYS A 172 -19.97 15.14 -9.41
C LYS A 172 -20.87 14.70 -8.26
N TYR A 173 -20.30 14.06 -7.23
CA TYR A 173 -21.03 13.49 -6.11
C TYR A 173 -20.79 14.23 -4.79
N ILE A 174 -19.93 15.25 -4.78
CA ILE A 174 -19.78 16.16 -3.64
C ILE A 174 -20.93 17.16 -3.70
N ASP A 175 -21.89 17.02 -2.79
CA ASP A 175 -23.13 17.80 -2.72
C ASP A 175 -23.15 18.83 -1.57
N SER A 176 -22.11 18.83 -0.74
CA SER A 176 -22.02 19.63 0.49
C SER A 176 -20.63 20.20 0.71
N ASP A 177 -20.58 21.42 1.26
CA ASP A 177 -19.33 22.07 1.72
C ASP A 177 -18.59 21.29 2.82
N ARG A 178 -19.23 20.25 3.38
CA ARG A 178 -18.63 19.35 4.37
C ARG A 178 -17.48 18.50 3.81
N ILE A 179 -17.46 18.21 2.51
CA ILE A 179 -16.43 17.38 1.87
C ILE A 179 -15.68 18.22 0.85
N GLN A 180 -14.37 18.40 1.06
CA GLN A 180 -13.54 19.25 0.21
C GLN A 180 -12.40 18.47 -0.43
N ILE A 181 -11.94 18.92 -1.61
CA ILE A 181 -10.76 18.36 -2.28
C ILE A 181 -9.55 19.22 -1.94
N CYS A 182 -8.48 18.58 -1.45
CA CYS A 182 -7.16 19.17 -1.26
C CYS A 182 -6.24 18.64 -2.36
N LEU A 183 -5.81 19.52 -3.26
CA LEU A 183 -4.88 19.16 -4.32
C LEU A 183 -3.47 18.97 -3.77
N LEU A 184 -2.86 17.84 -4.08
CA LEU A 184 -1.52 17.48 -3.65
C LEU A 184 -0.53 17.62 -4.81
N PRO A 185 0.73 18.04 -4.54
CA PRO A 185 1.80 18.02 -5.53
C PRO A 185 2.06 16.61 -6.09
N ASP A 186 2.45 16.49 -7.35
CA ASP A 186 2.80 15.18 -7.93
C ASP A 186 4.20 14.72 -7.52
N MET A 187 4.32 14.33 -6.26
CA MET A 187 5.58 13.84 -5.71
C MET A 187 5.40 12.73 -4.68
N TYR A 188 6.37 11.85 -4.60
CA TYR A 188 6.49 10.88 -3.52
C TYR A 188 7.24 11.55 -2.35
N PRO A 189 6.74 11.48 -1.09
CA PRO A 189 5.66 10.64 -0.59
C PRO A 189 4.48 11.47 -0.05
N MET A 190 3.74 12.21 -0.90
CA MET A 190 2.62 13.07 -0.44
C MET A 190 1.46 12.31 0.25
N GLY A 191 1.38 11.00 0.05
CA GLY A 191 0.45 10.11 0.72
C GLY A 191 0.94 9.62 2.09
N GLU A 192 2.10 10.05 2.57
CA GLU A 192 2.50 9.81 3.96
C GLU A 192 1.57 10.59 4.90
N GLU A 193 1.21 9.98 6.04
CA GLU A 193 0.15 10.46 6.92
C GLU A 193 0.41 11.87 7.48
N ARG A 194 1.66 12.22 7.81
CA ARG A 194 2.04 13.55 8.29
C ARG A 194 2.18 14.55 7.14
N ALA A 195 2.61 14.10 5.96
CA ALA A 195 2.63 14.96 4.77
C ALA A 195 1.22 15.41 4.35
N ILE A 196 0.24 14.49 4.34
CA ILE A 196 -1.12 14.83 3.94
C ILE A 196 -1.81 15.72 4.97
N ILE A 197 -1.57 15.51 6.28
CA ILE A 197 -2.05 16.41 7.34
C ILE A 197 -1.44 17.81 7.16
N ARG A 198 -0.14 17.91 6.84
CA ARG A 198 0.51 19.19 6.57
C ARG A 198 -0.15 19.93 5.41
N GLN A 199 -0.49 19.23 4.33
CA GLN A 199 -1.18 19.85 3.19
C GLN A 199 -2.63 20.23 3.50
N ALA A 200 -3.37 19.35 4.18
CA ALA A 200 -4.78 19.56 4.46
C ALA A 200 -5.04 20.58 5.58
N LYS A 201 -4.13 20.70 6.55
CA LYS A 201 -4.34 21.51 7.78
C LYS A 201 -3.24 22.54 8.06
N GLY A 202 -2.17 22.60 7.26
CA GLY A 202 -1.01 23.46 7.53
C GLY A 202 -0.19 23.03 8.76
N MET A 203 -0.39 21.82 9.28
CA MET A 203 0.23 21.33 10.52
C MET A 203 1.15 20.14 10.24
N LEU A 204 2.44 20.27 10.54
CA LEU A 204 3.37 19.14 10.57
C LEU A 204 3.40 18.56 11.98
N LEU A 205 2.91 17.32 12.13
CA LEU A 205 3.00 16.60 13.39
C LEU A 205 4.43 16.17 13.70
N ASP A 206 4.78 16.04 14.98
CA ASP A 206 6.05 15.38 15.37
C ASP A 206 6.02 13.88 15.02
N ILE A 207 7.19 13.26 14.99
CA ILE A 207 7.39 11.88 14.52
C ILE A 207 6.67 10.83 15.38
N ASP A 208 6.56 11.09 16.67
CA ASP A 208 5.92 10.24 17.68
C ASP A 208 4.40 10.46 17.78
N LYS A 209 3.88 11.55 17.20
CA LYS A 209 2.46 11.90 17.28
C LYS A 209 1.62 11.13 16.27
N LEU A 210 0.41 10.79 16.71
CA LEU A 210 -0.65 10.21 15.87
C LEU A 210 -1.53 11.31 15.29
N PRO A 211 -2.25 11.06 14.17
CA PRO A 211 -3.21 11.99 13.59
C PRO A 211 -4.26 12.55 14.55
N SER A 212 -4.62 11.78 15.58
CA SER A 212 -5.52 12.23 16.64
C SER A 212 -5.01 13.49 17.36
N SER A 213 -3.70 13.72 17.38
CA SER A 213 -3.08 14.94 17.92
C SER A 213 -3.42 16.19 17.08
N ALA A 214 -3.71 16.01 15.79
CA ALA A 214 -4.24 17.06 14.91
C ALA A 214 -5.79 17.09 14.91
N ASN A 215 -6.45 16.39 15.84
CA ASN A 215 -7.90 16.13 15.83
C ASN A 215 -8.37 15.61 14.46
N SER A 216 -7.69 14.59 13.93
CA SER A 216 -7.97 14.06 12.59
C SER A 216 -7.84 12.55 12.51
N VAL A 217 -8.61 11.94 11.62
CA VAL A 217 -8.43 10.55 11.18
C VAL A 217 -7.99 10.57 9.74
N VAL A 218 -6.81 10.02 9.43
CA VAL A 218 -6.37 9.83 8.04
C VAL A 218 -6.75 8.42 7.59
N ILE A 219 -7.43 8.26 6.48
CA ILE A 219 -7.89 6.96 6.00
C ILE A 219 -7.65 6.82 4.50
N ASN A 220 -7.13 5.68 4.05
CA ASN A 220 -6.91 5.43 2.62
C ASN A 220 -8.26 5.31 1.88
N VAL A 221 -8.33 5.83 0.66
CA VAL A 221 -9.57 5.87 -0.13
C VAL A 221 -10.17 4.50 -0.42
N GLU A 222 -9.37 3.46 -0.62
CA GLU A 222 -9.90 2.10 -0.78
C GLU A 222 -10.43 1.55 0.52
N THR A 223 -9.80 1.90 1.66
CA THR A 223 -10.37 1.54 2.97
C THR A 223 -11.76 2.17 3.15
N VAL A 224 -11.94 3.42 2.70
CA VAL A 224 -13.25 4.09 2.68
C VAL A 224 -14.24 3.36 1.79
N TYR A 225 -13.83 2.95 0.58
CA TYR A 225 -14.68 2.17 -0.32
C TYR A 225 -15.07 0.82 0.29
N LYS A 226 -14.13 0.11 0.95
CA LYS A 226 -14.44 -1.15 1.66
C LYS A 226 -15.37 -0.95 2.86
N ILE A 227 -15.34 0.21 3.52
CA ILE A 227 -16.31 0.57 4.57
C ILE A 227 -17.71 0.69 3.98
N TYR A 228 -17.86 1.34 2.81
CA TYR A 228 -19.13 1.38 2.10
C TYR A 228 -19.64 -0.04 1.79
N GLU A 229 -18.79 -0.91 1.23
CA GLU A 229 -19.19 -2.31 0.93
C GLU A 229 -19.64 -3.06 2.20
N ALA A 230 -18.93 -2.88 3.33
CA ALA A 230 -19.30 -3.55 4.57
C ALA A 230 -20.60 -3.02 5.19
N VAL A 231 -20.86 -1.72 5.11
CA VAL A 231 -22.00 -1.09 5.79
C VAL A 231 -23.26 -1.14 4.95
N ASP A 232 -23.19 -0.70 3.70
CA ASP A 232 -24.36 -0.58 2.83
C ASP A 232 -24.62 -1.90 2.08
N GLU A 233 -23.58 -2.60 1.61
CA GLU A 233 -23.73 -3.87 0.87
C GLU A 233 -23.65 -5.12 1.78
N ARG A 234 -23.31 -4.94 3.07
CA ARG A 234 -23.09 -6.04 4.03
C ARG A 234 -22.04 -7.06 3.56
N LYS A 235 -21.07 -6.60 2.77
CA LYS A 235 -20.02 -7.44 2.16
C LYS A 235 -18.80 -7.54 3.07
N PRO A 236 -18.38 -8.75 3.50
CA PRO A 236 -17.11 -8.91 4.20
C PRO A 236 -15.93 -8.55 3.28
N PHE A 237 -14.77 -8.21 3.86
CA PHE A 237 -13.60 -7.87 3.03
C PHE A 237 -12.95 -9.13 2.44
N ILE A 238 -13.44 -9.54 1.27
CA ILE A 238 -13.08 -10.77 0.57
C ILE A 238 -12.43 -10.55 -0.80
N ASP A 239 -12.55 -9.35 -1.38
CA ASP A 239 -11.97 -9.00 -2.68
C ASP A 239 -11.12 -7.74 -2.60
N LYS A 240 -10.05 -7.72 -3.39
CA LYS A 240 -9.05 -6.66 -3.43
C LYS A 240 -8.82 -6.18 -4.85
N ASP A 241 -8.78 -4.88 -5.07
CA ASP A 241 -8.33 -4.33 -6.35
C ASP A 241 -6.80 -4.35 -6.38
N VAL A 242 -6.20 -4.86 -7.45
CA VAL A 242 -4.75 -5.06 -7.55
C VAL A 242 -4.22 -4.53 -8.88
N THR A 243 -3.18 -3.70 -8.82
CA THR A 243 -2.41 -3.36 -10.02
C THR A 243 -1.39 -4.46 -10.33
N VAL A 244 -1.46 -5.06 -11.50
CA VAL A 244 -0.45 -6.00 -12.00
C VAL A 244 0.35 -5.29 -13.08
N ALA A 245 1.67 -5.30 -12.95
CA ALA A 245 2.51 -4.51 -13.83
C ALA A 245 3.90 -5.11 -14.05
N GLY A 246 4.63 -4.53 -15.00
CA GLY A 246 6.04 -4.81 -15.25
C GLY A 246 6.27 -5.59 -16.53
N LYS A 247 7.25 -6.50 -16.50
CA LYS A 247 7.74 -7.26 -17.67
C LYS A 247 6.77 -8.38 -18.07
N LEU A 248 5.56 -7.98 -18.41
CA LEU A 248 4.43 -8.82 -18.81
C LEU A 248 4.41 -9.00 -20.32
N LYS A 249 3.77 -10.07 -20.79
CA LYS A 249 3.51 -10.27 -22.23
C LYS A 249 2.25 -9.55 -22.70
N GLY A 250 1.33 -9.25 -21.78
CA GLY A 250 0.18 -8.37 -22.02
C GLY A 250 0.53 -6.89 -21.81
N ASP A 251 -0.48 -6.06 -21.52
CA ASP A 251 -0.26 -4.66 -21.18
C ASP A 251 0.64 -4.52 -19.94
N LEU A 252 1.58 -3.57 -19.98
CA LEU A 252 2.61 -3.40 -18.95
C LEU A 252 2.05 -2.97 -17.59
N ILE A 253 0.85 -2.40 -17.56
CA ILE A 253 0.14 -1.99 -16.34
C ILE A 253 -1.34 -2.30 -16.54
N GLN A 254 -1.90 -3.14 -15.67
CA GLN A 254 -3.30 -3.55 -15.69
C GLN A 254 -3.87 -3.44 -14.27
N VAL A 255 -5.14 -3.03 -14.15
CA VAL A 255 -5.87 -3.04 -12.88
C VAL A 255 -6.89 -4.16 -12.93
N PHE A 256 -6.80 -5.09 -11.97
CA PHE A 256 -7.78 -6.13 -11.76
C PHE A 256 -8.66 -5.73 -10.57
N GLU A 257 -9.94 -5.54 -10.83
CA GLU A 257 -10.95 -5.28 -9.81
C GLU A 257 -11.40 -6.59 -9.15
N ASP A 258 -11.78 -6.49 -7.88
CA ASP A 258 -12.45 -7.56 -7.15
C ASP A 258 -11.70 -8.92 -7.20
N VAL A 259 -10.36 -8.89 -7.12
CA VAL A 259 -9.54 -10.10 -7.05
C VAL A 259 -9.82 -10.82 -5.72
N PRO A 260 -10.26 -12.09 -5.73
CA PRO A 260 -10.53 -12.81 -4.49
C PRO A 260 -9.26 -12.94 -3.64
N ILE A 261 -9.34 -12.56 -2.38
CA ILE A 261 -8.23 -12.71 -1.43
C ILE A 261 -7.85 -14.20 -1.35
N GLY A 262 -6.56 -14.49 -1.31
CA GLY A 262 -6.04 -15.86 -1.35
C GLY A 262 -5.68 -16.36 -2.75
N THR A 263 -6.03 -15.61 -3.82
CA THR A 263 -5.57 -15.88 -5.20
C THR A 263 -4.04 -15.97 -5.22
N LYS A 264 -3.46 -16.93 -5.93
CA LYS A 264 -2.00 -17.02 -6.09
C LYS A 264 -1.46 -15.87 -6.96
N VAL A 265 -0.31 -15.32 -6.59
CA VAL A 265 0.41 -14.32 -7.38
C VAL A 265 0.64 -14.79 -8.82
N GLY A 266 1.08 -16.04 -9.01
CA GLY A 266 1.30 -16.61 -10.34
C GLY A 266 0.03 -16.64 -11.19
N SER A 267 -1.11 -17.04 -10.61
CA SER A 267 -2.39 -17.04 -11.31
C SER A 267 -2.81 -15.64 -11.76
N LEU A 268 -2.51 -14.61 -10.97
CA LEU A 268 -2.81 -13.23 -11.33
C LEU A 268 -1.86 -12.70 -12.42
N ILE A 269 -0.58 -13.10 -12.42
CA ILE A 269 0.37 -12.79 -13.51
C ILE A 269 -0.06 -13.46 -14.82
N GLU A 270 -0.49 -14.73 -14.78
CA GLU A 270 -1.02 -15.43 -15.97
C GLU A 270 -2.28 -14.75 -16.52
N LYS A 271 -3.19 -14.30 -15.65
CA LYS A 271 -4.36 -13.50 -16.06
C LYS A 271 -3.97 -12.19 -16.75
N ALA A 272 -2.82 -11.60 -16.41
CA ALA A 272 -2.29 -10.41 -17.05
C ALA A 272 -1.54 -10.70 -18.38
N GLY A 273 -1.60 -11.94 -18.88
CA GLY A 273 -0.94 -12.39 -20.11
C GLY A 273 0.36 -13.17 -19.86
N GLY A 274 0.73 -13.42 -18.60
CA GLY A 274 2.00 -14.04 -18.23
C GLY A 274 3.18 -13.07 -18.30
N CYS A 275 4.37 -13.54 -17.88
CA CYS A 275 5.60 -12.74 -17.89
C CYS A 275 6.73 -13.39 -18.71
N TYR A 276 7.72 -12.58 -19.08
CA TYR A 276 8.97 -13.09 -19.64
C TYR A 276 9.79 -13.78 -18.54
N MET A 277 10.59 -14.79 -18.89
CA MET A 277 11.34 -15.58 -17.89
C MET A 277 12.58 -14.86 -17.36
N ASP A 278 13.10 -13.87 -18.10
CA ASP A 278 14.27 -13.07 -17.74
C ASP A 278 13.85 -11.80 -16.97
N TYR A 279 13.39 -11.98 -15.73
CA TYR A 279 13.02 -10.89 -14.84
C TYR A 279 13.94 -10.82 -13.62
N GLY A 280 13.99 -9.65 -12.96
CA GLY A 280 14.80 -9.47 -11.76
C GLY A 280 14.15 -10.09 -10.54
N GLU A 281 12.93 -9.65 -10.21
CA GLU A 281 12.14 -10.19 -9.11
C GLU A 281 10.65 -9.91 -9.30
N ILE A 282 9.83 -10.51 -8.45
CA ILE A 282 8.41 -10.15 -8.30
C ILE A 282 8.27 -9.36 -6.99
N ILE A 283 7.69 -8.18 -7.06
CA ILE A 283 7.40 -7.31 -5.92
C ILE A 283 5.91 -7.43 -5.58
N MET A 284 5.59 -7.70 -4.31
CA MET A 284 4.25 -7.50 -3.75
C MET A 284 4.20 -6.15 -3.05
N GLY A 285 3.34 -5.25 -3.53
CA GLY A 285 3.26 -3.85 -3.14
C GLY A 285 3.77 -2.91 -4.24
N GLY A 286 4.20 -1.71 -3.84
CA GLY A 286 4.73 -0.72 -4.76
C GLY A 286 6.26 -0.69 -4.87
N PRO A 287 6.83 0.04 -5.83
CA PRO A 287 8.28 0.08 -6.05
C PRO A 287 9.12 0.62 -4.87
N PHE A 288 8.57 1.46 -3.99
CA PHE A 288 9.32 1.99 -2.85
C PHE A 288 9.25 1.07 -1.63
N THR A 289 8.06 0.60 -1.26
CA THR A 289 7.81 -0.09 0.01
C THR A 289 7.47 -1.58 -0.13
N GLY A 290 7.26 -2.05 -1.37
CA GLY A 290 6.96 -3.44 -1.66
C GLY A 290 8.13 -4.37 -1.36
N LYS A 291 7.81 -5.66 -1.24
CA LYS A 291 8.78 -6.71 -0.89
C LYS A 291 8.85 -7.76 -1.98
N ARG A 292 10.03 -8.39 -2.11
CA ARG A 292 10.18 -9.59 -2.94
C ARG A 292 9.16 -10.65 -2.52
N THR A 293 8.50 -11.25 -3.50
CA THR A 293 7.57 -12.35 -3.34
C THR A 293 7.86 -13.45 -4.37
N SER A 294 7.14 -14.57 -4.28
CA SER A 294 7.11 -15.62 -5.29
C SER A 294 5.70 -15.82 -5.85
N VAL A 295 5.62 -16.58 -6.94
CA VAL A 295 4.35 -16.94 -7.61
C VAL A 295 3.40 -17.76 -6.75
N GLU A 296 3.92 -18.47 -5.74
CA GLU A 296 3.13 -19.32 -4.83
C GLU A 296 2.46 -18.55 -3.69
N MET A 297 2.88 -17.30 -3.45
CA MET A 297 2.31 -16.48 -2.38
C MET A 297 0.88 -16.06 -2.72
N PRO A 298 -0.02 -15.95 -1.72
CA PRO A 298 -1.37 -15.45 -1.94
C PRO A 298 -1.44 -13.92 -1.96
N ILE A 299 -2.39 -13.39 -2.71
CA ILE A 299 -2.90 -12.03 -2.55
C ILE A 299 -3.57 -11.92 -1.17
N VAL A 300 -3.22 -10.88 -0.41
CA VAL A 300 -3.77 -10.60 0.91
C VAL A 300 -4.44 -9.23 0.93
N LYS A 301 -5.14 -8.90 2.03
CA LYS A 301 -5.87 -7.63 2.19
C LYS A 301 -5.04 -6.39 1.84
N THR A 302 -3.75 -6.36 2.19
CA THR A 302 -2.87 -5.20 1.95
C THR A 302 -2.16 -5.23 0.60
N THR A 303 -2.42 -6.21 -0.28
CA THR A 303 -1.77 -6.30 -1.58
C THR A 303 -2.34 -5.24 -2.53
N GLY A 304 -1.61 -4.13 -2.72
CA GLY A 304 -1.98 -3.09 -3.69
C GLY A 304 -1.45 -3.36 -5.11
N GLY A 305 -0.40 -4.17 -5.25
CA GLY A 305 0.10 -4.53 -6.57
C GLY A 305 1.07 -5.70 -6.61
N ILE A 306 1.26 -6.21 -7.82
CA ILE A 306 2.21 -7.27 -8.19
C ILE A 306 3.02 -6.75 -9.37
N ILE A 307 4.33 -6.60 -9.17
CA ILE A 307 5.22 -5.99 -10.18
C ILE A 307 6.33 -6.97 -10.53
N VAL A 308 6.37 -7.39 -11.80
CA VAL A 308 7.47 -8.19 -12.34
C VAL A 308 8.54 -7.23 -12.87
N THR A 309 9.70 -7.16 -12.22
CA THR A 309 10.71 -6.15 -12.56
C THR A 309 11.56 -6.56 -13.74
N GLU A 310 12.23 -5.58 -14.36
CA GLU A 310 13.33 -5.85 -15.27
C GLU A 310 14.48 -6.55 -14.53
N THR A 311 15.33 -7.25 -15.29
CA THR A 311 16.55 -7.86 -14.74
C THR A 311 17.41 -6.81 -14.04
N PHE A 312 17.99 -7.17 -12.90
CA PHE A 312 18.89 -6.28 -12.17
C PHE A 312 20.07 -5.88 -13.06
N LEU A 313 20.34 -4.57 -13.10
CA LEU A 313 21.55 -4.07 -13.74
C LEU A 313 22.75 -4.49 -12.91
N LYS A 314 23.78 -5.06 -13.56
CA LYS A 314 25.03 -5.37 -12.89
C LYS A 314 25.63 -4.10 -12.28
N GLY A 315 25.81 -4.12 -10.97
CA GLY A 315 26.42 -3.05 -10.20
C GLY A 315 27.95 -3.10 -10.25
N PRO A 316 28.65 -2.09 -9.71
CA PRO A 316 30.10 -2.16 -9.52
C PRO A 316 30.44 -3.11 -8.36
N ASP A 317 31.72 -3.48 -8.20
CA ASP A 317 32.13 -4.38 -7.09
C ASP A 317 31.78 -3.84 -5.70
N LYS A 318 31.76 -2.50 -5.54
CA LYS A 318 31.48 -1.82 -4.26
C LYS A 318 30.43 -0.73 -4.42
N ILE A 319 29.35 -0.81 -3.65
CA ILE A 319 28.21 0.13 -3.71
C ILE A 319 27.89 0.72 -2.33
N GLY A 320 27.56 2.01 -2.28
CA GLY A 320 27.12 2.69 -1.07
C GLY A 320 25.59 2.73 -0.99
N LEU A 321 25.02 2.47 0.18
CA LEU A 321 23.58 2.49 0.40
C LEU A 321 23.14 3.79 1.07
N LEU A 322 22.16 4.49 0.50
CA LEU A 322 21.53 5.65 1.14
C LEU A 322 20.07 5.34 1.45
N VAL A 323 19.82 5.00 2.72
CA VAL A 323 18.51 4.59 3.25
C VAL A 323 17.63 5.80 3.50
N CYS A 324 16.38 5.74 3.05
CA CYS A 324 15.36 6.74 3.34
C CYS A 324 14.24 6.15 4.18
N ALA A 325 13.81 6.89 5.21
CA ALA A 325 12.66 6.50 6.04
C ALA A 325 11.32 6.47 5.27
N CYS A 326 11.27 7.11 4.08
CA CYS A 326 10.09 7.11 3.24
C CYS A 326 10.08 6.00 2.20
N GLY A 327 11.15 5.23 2.02
CA GLY A 327 11.27 4.26 0.92
C GLY A 327 11.73 2.90 1.40
N ALA A 328 12.47 2.19 0.55
CA ALA A 328 13.05 0.89 0.86
C ALA A 328 14.00 1.01 2.08
N ASP A 329 13.83 0.07 3.02
CA ASP A 329 14.65 -0.02 4.22
C ASP A 329 16.05 -0.60 3.91
N GLU A 330 16.90 -0.63 4.93
CA GLU A 330 18.26 -1.14 4.84
C GLU A 330 18.31 -2.59 4.35
N LYS A 331 17.45 -3.47 4.90
CA LYS A 331 17.41 -4.89 4.52
C LYS A 331 17.10 -5.03 3.03
N ARG A 332 16.17 -4.23 2.54
CA ARG A 332 15.79 -4.22 1.13
C ARG A 332 16.92 -3.73 0.23
N LEU A 333 17.61 -2.66 0.61
CA LEU A 333 18.75 -2.15 -0.17
C LEU A 333 19.94 -3.12 -0.17
N ILE A 334 20.19 -3.82 0.94
CA ILE A 334 21.21 -4.88 0.99
C ILE A 334 20.85 -6.00 0.02
N GLN A 335 19.63 -6.54 0.09
CA GLN A 335 19.16 -7.57 -0.83
C GLN A 335 19.37 -7.16 -2.29
N MET A 336 18.92 -5.97 -2.67
CA MET A 336 19.10 -5.47 -4.04
C MET A 336 20.57 -5.32 -4.43
N SER A 337 21.46 -4.91 -3.50
CA SER A 337 22.89 -4.81 -3.80
C SER A 337 23.52 -6.19 -4.07
N GLU A 338 23.07 -7.23 -3.37
CA GLU A 338 23.50 -8.61 -3.59
C GLU A 338 23.03 -9.10 -4.97
N ASP A 339 21.77 -8.84 -5.35
CA ASP A 339 21.24 -9.22 -6.67
C ASP A 339 21.94 -8.47 -7.82
N MET A 340 22.43 -7.26 -7.56
CA MET A 340 23.26 -6.50 -8.50
C MET A 340 24.72 -7.01 -8.60
N GLY A 341 25.12 -7.95 -7.73
CA GLY A 341 26.49 -8.46 -7.65
C GLY A 341 27.48 -7.51 -6.99
N SER A 342 27.00 -6.60 -6.13
CA SER A 342 27.81 -5.57 -5.46
C SER A 342 28.00 -5.87 -3.97
N GLN A 343 29.20 -5.62 -3.45
CA GLN A 343 29.44 -5.59 -2.00
C GLN A 343 29.12 -4.22 -1.42
N VAL A 344 28.52 -4.18 -0.23
CA VAL A 344 28.20 -2.93 0.45
C VAL A 344 29.48 -2.27 0.99
N ALA A 345 29.80 -1.08 0.49
CA ALA A 345 30.95 -0.28 0.93
C ALA A 345 30.65 0.53 2.20
N GLY A 346 29.39 0.92 2.39
CA GLY A 346 28.94 1.70 3.53
C GLY A 346 27.44 1.96 3.46
N ILE A 347 26.85 2.26 4.60
CA ILE A 347 25.41 2.54 4.73
C ILE A 347 25.25 3.88 5.43
N GLU A 348 24.50 4.78 4.81
CA GLU A 348 24.12 6.06 5.38
C GLU A 348 22.60 6.20 5.38
N TYR A 349 22.09 6.96 6.34
CA TYR A 349 20.68 7.28 6.43
C TYR A 349 20.43 8.74 6.05
N CYS A 350 19.30 8.98 5.39
CA CYS A 350 18.81 10.33 5.10
C CYS A 350 18.87 11.20 6.36
N LYS A 351 19.29 12.46 6.23
CA LYS A 351 19.37 13.41 7.36
C LYS A 351 18.07 13.58 8.16
N GLN A 352 16.91 13.33 7.55
CA GLN A 352 15.62 13.39 8.24
C GLN A 352 15.13 12.02 8.74
N ALA A 353 15.84 10.93 8.46
CA ALA A 353 15.49 9.64 9.02
C ALA A 353 15.79 9.66 10.53
N ARG A 354 14.77 9.41 11.34
CA ARG A 354 14.85 9.29 12.80
C ARG A 354 14.47 7.88 13.19
N LYS A 355 15.29 7.28 14.04
CA LYS A 355 15.07 5.93 14.54
C LYS A 355 13.89 5.94 15.50
N VAL A 356 12.98 5.00 15.30
CA VAL A 356 11.84 4.73 16.19
C VAL A 356 11.83 3.24 16.55
N LYS A 357 10.97 2.84 17.49
CA LYS A 357 10.93 1.45 18.01
C LYS A 357 10.95 0.37 16.92
N ASN A 358 10.21 0.59 15.83
CA ASN A 358 10.03 -0.36 14.73
C ASN A 358 10.50 0.19 13.38
N GLY A 359 11.69 0.81 13.31
CA GLY A 359 12.31 1.26 12.06
C GLY A 359 12.64 2.74 12.05
N TYR A 360 12.34 3.43 10.95
CA TYR A 360 12.63 4.85 10.78
C TYR A 360 11.39 5.62 10.38
N LYS A 361 11.30 6.87 10.83
CA LYS A 361 10.33 7.85 10.35
C LYS A 361 11.05 9.10 9.87
N CYS A 362 10.53 9.72 8.82
CA CYS A 362 11.11 10.93 8.24
C CYS A 362 10.60 12.17 8.97
N GLU A 363 11.44 13.12 9.36
CA GLU A 363 11.02 14.36 10.03
C GLU A 363 10.05 15.22 9.23
N ASN A 364 10.28 15.39 7.92
CA ASN A 364 9.45 16.25 7.09
C ASN A 364 9.20 15.59 5.72
N PRO A 365 8.30 14.59 5.66
CA PRO A 365 8.14 13.76 4.46
C PRO A 365 7.79 14.62 3.23
N GLY A 366 8.57 14.43 2.17
CA GLY A 366 8.46 15.16 0.90
C GLY A 366 9.13 16.54 0.86
N ILE A 367 9.70 17.05 1.96
CA ILE A 367 10.46 18.30 1.97
C ILE A 367 11.83 18.00 2.60
N CYS A 368 12.83 17.78 1.76
CA CYS A 368 14.07 17.11 2.16
C CYS A 368 15.27 18.05 2.22
N PRO A 369 16.23 17.81 3.14
CA PRO A 369 17.46 18.55 3.19
C PRO A 369 18.46 17.95 2.20
N GLY A 370 19.51 18.70 1.89
CA GLY A 370 20.55 18.19 1.00
C GLY A 370 21.39 17.06 1.60
N GLN A 371 21.60 16.00 0.81
CA GLN A 371 22.32 14.77 1.20
C GLN A 371 23.81 14.75 0.85
N VAL A 372 24.40 15.88 0.45
CA VAL A 372 25.79 15.95 -0.03
C VAL A 372 26.79 15.31 0.94
N GLN A 373 26.68 15.60 2.23
CA GLN A 373 27.55 15.03 3.27
C GLN A 373 27.47 13.49 3.32
N LYS A 374 26.27 12.93 3.16
CA LYS A 374 26.05 11.47 3.17
C LYS A 374 26.64 10.82 1.92
N VAL A 375 26.46 11.44 0.77
CA VAL A 375 27.08 11.00 -0.50
C VAL A 375 28.62 11.03 -0.40
N MET A 376 29.20 12.07 0.17
CA MET A 376 30.65 12.16 0.37
C MET A 376 31.18 11.10 1.35
N ALA A 377 30.43 10.80 2.42
CA ALA A 377 30.79 9.75 3.37
C ALA A 377 30.83 8.38 2.70
N LEU A 378 29.80 8.03 1.91
CA LEU A 378 29.78 6.79 1.14
C LEU A 378 30.94 6.70 0.13
N LYS A 379 31.26 7.82 -0.54
CA LYS A 379 32.44 7.87 -1.43
C LYS A 379 33.74 7.58 -0.67
N LYS A 380 33.91 8.20 0.50
CA LYS A 380 35.09 8.00 1.36
C LYS A 380 35.19 6.56 1.86
N ALA A 381 34.06 5.89 2.08
CA ALA A 381 33.98 4.47 2.41
C ALA A 381 34.33 3.54 1.23
N GLY A 382 34.62 4.08 0.04
CA GLY A 382 35.04 3.32 -1.14
C GLY A 382 33.90 2.88 -2.06
N ALA A 383 32.71 3.48 -1.91
CA ALA A 383 31.62 3.25 -2.86
C ALA A 383 32.01 3.72 -4.27
N LYS A 384 31.82 2.84 -5.26
CA LYS A 384 32.00 3.16 -6.70
C LYS A 384 30.70 3.63 -7.36
N ALA A 385 29.55 3.33 -6.75
CA ALA A 385 28.23 3.85 -7.10
C ALA A 385 27.35 3.95 -5.84
N LEU A 386 26.16 4.55 -5.98
CA LEU A 386 25.16 4.63 -4.92
C LEU A 386 23.91 3.83 -5.31
N LEU A 387 23.35 3.10 -4.36
CA LEU A 387 21.98 2.59 -4.40
C LEU A 387 21.15 3.36 -3.37
N ILE A 388 20.14 4.07 -3.86
CA ILE A 388 19.34 4.99 -3.04
C ILE A 388 17.87 4.56 -2.99
N SER A 389 17.20 4.85 -1.87
CA SER A 389 15.74 4.68 -1.70
C SER A 389 15.00 5.98 -1.41
N ASN A 390 15.65 7.11 -1.71
CA ASN A 390 15.19 8.44 -1.35
C ASN A 390 13.90 8.85 -2.08
N CYS A 391 13.03 9.57 -1.38
CA CYS A 391 11.84 10.15 -2.00
C CYS A 391 12.19 11.24 -3.02
N SER A 392 11.19 11.72 -3.77
CA SER A 392 11.38 12.56 -4.97
C SER A 392 12.35 13.74 -4.78
N ASP A 393 12.15 14.54 -3.75
CA ASP A 393 12.95 15.74 -3.48
C ASP A 393 14.39 15.40 -3.03
N CYS A 394 14.52 14.37 -2.20
CA CYS A 394 15.82 13.92 -1.74
C CYS A 394 16.65 13.30 -2.88
N THR A 395 15.99 12.60 -3.83
CA THR A 395 16.64 12.09 -5.04
C THR A 395 17.11 13.23 -5.96
N ASN A 396 16.33 14.31 -6.12
CA ASN A 396 16.79 15.51 -6.83
C ASN A 396 18.10 16.04 -6.26
N THR A 397 18.22 16.06 -4.93
CA THR A 397 19.45 16.53 -4.29
C THR A 397 20.63 15.58 -4.52
N VAL A 398 20.45 14.26 -4.38
CA VAL A 398 21.52 13.29 -4.68
C VAL A 398 21.99 13.43 -6.13
N MET A 399 21.05 13.57 -7.06
CA MET A 399 21.36 13.74 -8.49
C MET A 399 22.04 15.08 -8.82
N SER A 400 21.98 16.08 -7.94
CA SER A 400 22.70 17.34 -8.11
C SER A 400 24.20 17.24 -7.76
N CYS A 401 24.59 16.27 -6.93
CA CYS A 401 25.95 16.16 -6.40
C CYS A 401 26.69 14.88 -6.82
N ALA A 402 26.03 13.71 -6.84
CA ALA A 402 26.70 12.44 -7.14
C ALA A 402 27.36 12.38 -8.53
N PRO A 403 26.73 12.88 -9.62
CA PRO A 403 27.37 12.92 -10.94
C PRO A 403 28.64 13.77 -10.98
N LYS A 404 28.66 14.91 -10.27
CA LYS A 404 29.86 15.78 -10.15
C LYS A 404 31.01 15.06 -9.45
N LEU A 405 30.68 14.08 -8.59
CA LEU A 405 31.63 13.24 -7.89
C LEU A 405 32.00 11.97 -8.67
N LYS A 406 31.54 11.81 -9.92
CA LYS A 406 31.70 10.60 -10.75
C LYS A 406 31.15 9.33 -10.07
N LEU A 407 30.07 9.47 -9.32
CA LEU A 407 29.34 8.35 -8.70
C LEU A 407 28.04 8.09 -9.47
N PRO A 408 27.93 6.97 -10.21
CA PRO A 408 26.66 6.52 -10.75
C PRO A 408 25.63 6.30 -9.64
N VAL A 409 24.35 6.53 -9.96
CA VAL A 409 23.24 6.40 -9.02
C VAL A 409 22.21 5.42 -9.56
N TYR A 410 21.99 4.36 -8.78
CA TYR A 410 20.92 3.39 -8.90
C TYR A 410 19.84 3.74 -7.87
N HIS A 411 18.58 3.50 -8.23
CA HIS A 411 17.44 3.74 -7.36
C HIS A 411 16.69 2.43 -7.13
N CYS A 412 16.16 2.23 -5.92
CA CYS A 412 15.45 0.99 -5.55
C CYS A 412 14.25 0.67 -6.46
N THR A 413 13.72 1.68 -7.17
CA THR A 413 12.59 1.55 -8.08
C THR A 413 12.99 1.24 -9.53
N ASP A 414 14.28 1.25 -9.87
CA ASP A 414 14.72 1.24 -11.28
C ASP A 414 14.22 0.01 -12.04
N GLY A 415 14.33 -1.19 -11.45
CA GLY A 415 13.88 -2.43 -12.09
C GLY A 415 12.39 -2.40 -12.42
N ALA A 416 11.56 -1.93 -11.47
CA ALA A 416 10.12 -1.79 -11.66
C ALA A 416 9.78 -0.73 -12.71
N MET A 417 10.41 0.45 -12.65
CA MET A 417 10.11 1.56 -13.57
C MET A 417 10.54 1.24 -15.01
N ARG A 418 11.68 0.56 -15.20
CA ARG A 418 12.13 0.09 -16.52
C ARG A 418 11.16 -0.92 -17.12
N ALA A 419 10.65 -1.84 -16.31
CA ALA A 419 9.74 -2.89 -16.75
C ALA A 419 8.44 -2.35 -17.38
N VAL A 420 8.04 -1.12 -17.04
CA VAL A 420 6.84 -0.47 -17.57
C VAL A 420 7.16 0.74 -18.47
N ASN A 421 8.42 0.88 -18.91
CA ASN A 421 8.89 2.02 -19.71
C ASN A 421 8.61 3.40 -19.07
N HIS A 422 8.54 3.47 -17.75
CA HIS A 422 8.36 4.73 -17.04
C HIS A 422 9.68 5.48 -16.87
N LYS A 423 9.57 6.81 -16.78
CA LYS A 423 10.72 7.67 -16.47
C LYS A 423 11.30 7.32 -15.10
N LEU A 424 12.62 7.12 -15.07
CA LEU A 424 13.34 6.81 -13.84
C LEU A 424 13.30 7.99 -12.86
N ILE A 425 13.24 7.66 -11.57
CA ILE A 425 13.30 8.63 -10.49
C ILE A 425 14.75 9.10 -10.36
N ARG A 426 15.02 10.29 -10.94
CA ARG A 426 16.34 10.93 -10.97
C ARG A 426 16.22 12.43 -10.75
N LYS A 427 15.63 13.13 -11.73
CA LYS A 427 15.31 14.56 -11.64
C LYS A 427 13.83 14.75 -11.93
N LEU A 428 13.07 15.00 -10.87
CA LEU A 428 11.64 15.26 -10.90
C LEU A 428 11.43 16.76 -10.83
N LYS A 429 10.66 17.31 -11.77
CA LYS A 429 10.11 18.66 -11.62
C LYS A 429 8.99 18.53 -10.58
N ILE A 430 9.09 19.32 -9.51
CA ILE A 430 7.98 19.47 -8.58
C ILE A 430 7.02 20.42 -9.31
N SER A 431 5.91 19.88 -9.78
CA SER A 431 4.79 20.62 -10.35
C SER A 431 3.62 20.57 -9.39
#